data_AF-A0A946HJ51-F1
#
_entry.id   AF-A0A946HJ51-F1
#
_cell.length_a   1.000
_cell.length_b   1.000
_cell.length_c   1.000
_cell.angle_alpha   90.00
_cell.angle_beta   90.00
_cell.angle_gamma   90.00
#
_symmetry.space_group_name_H-M   'P 1'
#
loop_
_entity.id
_entity.type
_entity.pdbx_description
1 polymer ?
#
loop_
_entity_poly.entity_id
_entity_poly.type
_entity_poly.pdbx_seq_one_letter_code
_entity_poly.pdbx_strand_id
1 'polypeptide(L)'
;MIVDAGNANFNDTNRRASEAAAAGVPFLGIGVSGGEEGARYGPSIMGGGPEESWNRVAHILTAISAKYEGNACATWMGAGGAGHFVKTVHNGIEYADMQMIAEAYGVMRDGMGMDAGQCAETFARWNKGPLQSYLTEISAEVSAAIDPKTGQAMLDVILDRAGQKGTGRWTAIEAQHLAAPIPVIEAAVTARNLSAQLTTRAEGEALFGAAPHPLAADALSLDDLEQALIAGKILCYTQGFALLSAANPVFGWSLPLPEVARVWREGCIIRSSMLNDMASALSDAPDRNLMFAPFFTDLLKSNHSALRHSVSTGMRHGLPMPALASALSYFDIMRTARSTANMIQAQRDFFGAHSFERFDATGAHHGPWGGH
;
A
#
# COMPACT_ATOMS: atom_id res chain seq x y z
N MET A 1 -26.48 -1.42 21.38
CA MET A 1 -25.62 -1.46 20.18
C MET A 1 -24.20 -1.22 20.63
N ILE A 2 -23.26 -1.99 20.11
CA ILE A 2 -21.83 -1.89 20.39
C ILE A 2 -21.15 -1.34 19.15
N VAL A 3 -20.23 -0.39 19.32
CA VAL A 3 -19.39 0.15 18.26
C VAL A 3 -17.93 -0.06 18.66
N ASP A 4 -17.24 -0.96 17.97
CA ASP A 4 -15.81 -1.18 18.12
C ASP A 4 -15.07 -0.30 17.10
N ALA A 5 -14.35 0.70 17.60
CA ALA A 5 -13.61 1.66 16.78
C ALA A 5 -12.08 1.46 16.86
N GLY A 6 -11.64 0.35 17.47
CA GLY A 6 -10.23 0.00 17.54
C GLY A 6 -9.68 -0.51 16.21
N ASN A 7 -8.35 -0.60 16.09
CA ASN A 7 -7.74 -1.36 15.00
C ASN A 7 -7.86 -2.86 15.29
N ALA A 8 -9.05 -3.42 15.07
CA ALA A 8 -9.31 -4.85 15.23
C ALA A 8 -9.08 -5.62 13.93
N ASN A 9 -8.70 -6.90 14.06
CA ASN A 9 -8.73 -7.81 12.92
C ASN A 9 -10.21 -8.01 12.50
N PHE A 10 -10.48 -7.94 11.20
CA PHE A 10 -11.85 -8.03 10.69
C PHE A 10 -12.47 -9.43 10.93
N ASN A 11 -11.66 -10.49 11.03
CA ASN A 11 -12.14 -11.83 11.38
C ASN A 11 -12.67 -11.88 12.82
N ASP A 12 -12.00 -11.21 13.77
CA ASP A 12 -12.52 -11.03 15.12
C ASP A 12 -13.82 -10.23 15.13
N THR A 13 -13.91 -9.25 14.23
CA THR A 13 -15.11 -8.43 14.06
C THR A 13 -16.29 -9.26 13.55
N ASN A 14 -16.06 -10.13 12.56
CA ASN A 14 -17.05 -11.08 12.07
C ASN A 14 -17.54 -12.02 13.18
N ARG A 15 -16.61 -12.57 13.98
CA ARG A 15 -16.94 -13.41 15.13
C ARG A 15 -17.78 -12.64 16.16
N ARG A 16 -17.33 -11.46 16.60
CA ARG A 16 -18.04 -10.62 17.58
C ARG A 16 -19.40 -10.18 17.09
N ALA A 17 -19.53 -9.85 15.80
CA ALA A 17 -20.80 -9.48 15.19
C ALA A 17 -21.80 -10.64 15.20
N SER A 18 -21.34 -11.86 14.92
CA SER A 18 -22.16 -13.08 14.99
C SER A 18 -22.62 -13.37 16.43
N GLU A 19 -21.70 -13.31 17.40
CA GLU A 19 -22.01 -13.48 18.84
C GLU A 19 -23.02 -12.44 19.35
N ALA A 20 -22.83 -11.17 18.97
CA ALA A 20 -23.73 -10.08 19.34
C ALA A 20 -25.11 -10.22 18.69
N ALA A 21 -25.17 -10.61 17.42
CA ALA A 21 -26.43 -10.86 16.72
C ALA A 21 -27.24 -12.00 17.37
N ALA A 22 -26.58 -13.10 17.76
CA ALA A 22 -27.22 -14.19 18.50
C ALA A 22 -27.79 -13.75 19.85
N ALA A 23 -27.21 -12.72 20.47
CA ALA A 23 -27.70 -12.10 21.71
C ALA A 23 -28.72 -10.97 21.47
N GLY A 24 -29.12 -10.69 20.23
CA GLY A 24 -30.03 -9.59 19.90
C GLY A 24 -29.41 -8.18 20.04
N VAL A 25 -28.08 -8.08 20.07
CA VAL A 25 -27.34 -6.83 20.22
C VAL A 25 -26.70 -6.43 18.88
N PRO A 26 -27.03 -5.26 18.30
CA PRO A 26 -26.36 -4.82 17.09
C PRO A 26 -24.89 -4.46 17.35
N PHE A 27 -24.02 -4.83 16.42
CA PHE A 27 -22.57 -4.60 16.48
C PHE A 27 -22.08 -3.91 15.21
N LEU A 28 -21.31 -2.83 15.38
CA LEU A 28 -20.59 -2.16 14.30
C LEU A 28 -19.08 -2.26 14.56
N GLY A 29 -18.34 -2.70 13.55
CA GLY A 29 -16.88 -2.57 13.52
C GLY A 29 -16.50 -1.40 12.62
N ILE A 30 -15.92 -0.35 13.18
CA ILE A 30 -15.62 0.89 12.44
C ILE A 30 -14.12 1.15 12.40
N GLY A 31 -13.58 1.27 11.19
CA GLY A 31 -12.22 1.73 11.01
C GLY A 31 -12.12 3.24 11.22
N VAL A 32 -11.15 3.71 12.02
CA VAL A 32 -10.88 5.15 12.23
C VAL A 32 -9.42 5.47 11.89
N SER A 33 -9.17 6.43 11.00
CA SER A 33 -7.82 6.85 10.59
C SER A 33 -7.64 8.37 10.74
N GLY A 34 -6.42 8.81 11.07
CA GLY A 34 -6.09 10.24 11.24
C GLY A 34 -5.10 10.58 12.36
N GLY A 35 -4.70 9.60 13.17
CA GLY A 35 -3.84 9.85 14.33
C GLY A 35 -4.57 10.66 15.42
N GLU A 36 -3.80 11.19 16.38
CA GLU A 36 -4.36 11.95 17.51
C GLU A 36 -5.03 13.24 17.05
N GLU A 37 -4.38 13.98 16.15
CA GLU A 37 -4.89 15.23 15.60
C GLU A 37 -6.13 15.01 14.73
N GLY A 38 -6.10 14.01 13.83
CA GLY A 38 -7.27 13.64 13.04
C GLY A 38 -8.44 13.19 13.92
N ALA A 39 -8.20 12.44 15.00
CA ALA A 39 -9.27 12.09 15.93
C ALA A 39 -9.90 13.31 16.63
N ARG A 40 -9.14 14.39 16.83
CA ARG A 40 -9.61 15.63 17.46
C ARG A 40 -10.40 16.53 16.51
N TYR A 41 -9.99 16.63 15.25
CA TYR A 41 -10.50 17.63 14.30
C TYR A 41 -11.27 17.06 13.12
N GLY A 42 -11.14 15.76 12.83
CA GLY A 42 -11.86 15.11 11.75
C GLY A 42 -11.12 13.88 11.22
N PRO A 43 -11.48 12.66 11.65
CA PRO A 43 -10.87 11.46 11.11
C PRO A 43 -11.62 10.96 9.86
N SER A 44 -11.01 10.01 9.17
CA SER A 44 -11.70 9.16 8.20
C SER A 44 -12.33 7.95 8.90
N ILE A 45 -13.61 7.67 8.63
CA ILE A 45 -14.41 6.65 9.33
C ILE A 45 -15.00 5.64 8.34
N MET A 46 -14.79 4.35 8.60
CA MET A 46 -15.09 3.26 7.68
C MET A 46 -16.04 2.27 8.37
N GLY A 47 -17.35 2.41 8.15
CA GLY A 47 -18.37 1.67 8.89
C GLY A 47 -18.58 0.24 8.38
N GLY A 48 -18.57 -0.75 9.28
CA GLY A 48 -18.92 -2.14 8.99
C GLY A 48 -20.00 -2.67 9.94
N GLY A 49 -20.90 -3.50 9.44
CA GLY A 49 -21.97 -4.15 10.22
C GLY A 49 -23.35 -3.96 9.58
N PRO A 50 -24.46 -4.21 10.31
CA PRO A 50 -25.80 -4.02 9.78
C PRO A 50 -26.05 -2.57 9.36
N GLU A 51 -26.53 -2.34 8.14
CA GLU A 51 -26.77 -1.00 7.59
C GLU A 51 -27.77 -0.19 8.44
N GLU A 52 -28.83 -0.82 8.93
CA GLU A 52 -29.77 -0.18 9.85
C GLU A 52 -29.08 0.37 11.12
N SER A 53 -28.09 -0.36 11.62
CA SER A 53 -27.32 0.07 12.79
C SER A 53 -26.40 1.24 12.47
N TRP A 54 -25.78 1.25 11.29
CA TRP A 54 -25.03 2.40 10.79
C TRP A 54 -25.94 3.64 10.68
N ASN A 55 -27.11 3.53 10.07
CA ASN A 55 -28.03 4.64 9.85
C ASN A 55 -28.43 5.35 11.16
N ARG A 56 -28.50 4.61 12.28
CA ARG A 56 -28.79 5.17 13.60
C ARG A 56 -27.69 6.10 14.13
N VAL A 57 -26.43 5.89 13.75
CA VAL A 57 -25.27 6.67 14.23
C VAL A 57 -24.57 7.48 13.14
N ALA A 58 -24.97 7.32 11.88
CA ALA A 58 -24.36 7.99 10.72
C ALA A 58 -24.29 9.51 10.90
N HIS A 59 -25.32 10.15 11.47
CA HIS A 59 -25.31 11.60 11.72
C HIS A 59 -24.19 12.04 12.67
N ILE A 60 -23.83 11.23 13.69
CA ILE A 60 -22.73 11.53 14.61
C ILE A 60 -21.41 11.31 13.88
N LEU A 61 -21.24 10.14 13.27
CA LEU A 61 -19.99 9.74 12.61
C LEU A 61 -19.64 10.66 11.44
N THR A 62 -20.64 11.05 10.65
CA THR A 62 -20.45 12.06 9.61
C THR A 62 -20.17 13.43 10.22
N ALA A 63 -20.86 13.88 11.28
CA ALA A 63 -20.61 15.20 11.87
C ALA A 63 -19.17 15.37 12.40
N ILE A 64 -18.60 14.31 13.00
CA ILE A 64 -17.24 14.36 13.56
C ILE A 64 -16.14 14.06 12.55
N SER A 65 -16.45 13.54 11.35
CA SER A 65 -15.44 13.16 10.36
C SER A 65 -14.79 14.38 9.71
N ALA A 66 -13.63 14.16 9.10
CA ALA A 66 -13.09 15.09 8.09
C ALA A 66 -14.13 15.35 6.98
N LYS A 67 -13.95 16.50 6.32
CA LYS A 67 -14.79 16.94 5.18
C LYS A 67 -13.90 17.23 3.98
N TYR A 68 -14.23 16.62 2.84
CA TYR A 68 -13.64 16.97 1.55
C TYR A 68 -14.72 17.60 0.66
N GLU A 69 -14.53 18.86 0.26
CA GLU A 69 -15.52 19.64 -0.53
C GLU A 69 -16.94 19.58 0.08
N GLY A 70 -17.03 19.69 1.41
CA GLY A 70 -18.28 19.61 2.16
C GLY A 70 -18.83 18.19 2.40
N ASN A 71 -18.28 17.16 1.74
CA ASN A 71 -18.70 15.77 1.90
C ASN A 71 -17.97 15.09 3.07
N ALA A 72 -18.70 14.30 3.85
CA ALA A 72 -18.13 13.55 4.98
C ALA A 72 -17.17 12.45 4.51
N CYS A 73 -15.98 12.37 5.12
CA CYS A 73 -15.09 11.21 5.02
C CYS A 73 -15.54 10.11 5.99
N ALA A 74 -16.82 9.76 5.93
CA ALA A 74 -17.45 8.72 6.75
C ALA A 74 -18.60 8.08 6.00
N THR A 75 -18.57 6.76 5.82
CA THR A 75 -19.64 6.02 5.13
C THR A 75 -19.73 4.56 5.60
N TRP A 76 -20.82 3.91 5.24
CA TRP A 76 -21.00 2.48 5.40
C TRP A 76 -20.30 1.73 4.26
N MET A 77 -19.40 0.83 4.63
CA MET A 77 -18.58 0.05 3.70
C MET A 77 -19.20 -1.31 3.37
N GLY A 78 -19.97 -1.88 4.28
CA GLY A 78 -20.55 -3.20 4.07
C GLY A 78 -20.90 -3.92 5.36
N ALA A 79 -21.38 -5.16 5.22
CA ALA A 79 -21.78 -6.00 6.34
C ALA A 79 -20.58 -6.50 7.16
N GLY A 80 -20.86 -7.02 8.36
CA GLY A 80 -19.86 -7.66 9.23
C GLY A 80 -18.62 -6.80 9.48
N GLY A 81 -17.45 -7.40 9.27
CA GLY A 81 -16.14 -6.79 9.46
C GLY A 81 -15.65 -5.87 8.33
N ALA A 82 -16.49 -5.55 7.32
CA ALA A 82 -16.08 -4.78 6.14
C ALA A 82 -15.34 -3.47 6.48
N GLY A 83 -15.83 -2.70 7.46
CA GLY A 83 -15.18 -1.45 7.90
C GLY A 83 -13.76 -1.64 8.41
N HIS A 84 -13.53 -2.65 9.25
CA HIS A 84 -12.19 -3.00 9.74
C HIS A 84 -11.31 -3.62 8.65
N PHE A 85 -11.88 -4.34 7.67
CA PHE A 85 -11.14 -4.83 6.53
C PHE A 85 -10.63 -3.70 5.63
N VAL A 86 -11.51 -2.74 5.27
CA VAL A 86 -11.11 -1.52 4.53
C VAL A 86 -10.02 -0.77 5.29
N LYS A 87 -10.13 -0.64 6.62
CA LYS A 87 -9.08 0.00 7.42
C LYS A 87 -7.77 -0.79 7.45
N THR A 88 -7.84 -2.11 7.43
CA THR A 88 -6.67 -2.97 7.33
C THR A 88 -5.92 -2.70 6.03
N VAL A 89 -6.63 -2.72 4.89
CA VAL A 89 -6.05 -2.41 3.57
C VAL A 89 -5.50 -0.99 3.49
N HIS A 90 -6.19 0.01 4.06
CA HIS A 90 -5.67 1.37 4.20
C HIS A 90 -4.27 1.37 4.85
N ASN A 91 -4.08 0.63 5.96
CA ASN A 91 -2.77 0.56 6.62
C ASN A 91 -1.73 -0.24 5.82
N GLY A 92 -2.15 -1.22 5.00
CA GLY A 92 -1.25 -1.87 4.06
C GLY A 92 -0.70 -0.88 3.01
N ILE A 93 -1.59 -0.07 2.42
CA ILE A 93 -1.21 1.00 1.48
C ILE A 93 -0.31 2.03 2.17
N GLU A 94 -0.65 2.45 3.39
CA GLU A 94 0.19 3.35 4.21
C GLU A 94 1.60 2.80 4.39
N TYR A 95 1.76 1.50 4.64
CA TYR A 95 3.09 0.89 4.81
C TYR A 95 3.91 0.98 3.52
N ALA A 96 3.28 0.73 2.38
CA ALA A 96 3.93 0.82 1.07
C ALA A 96 4.29 2.27 0.70
N ASP A 97 3.39 3.23 0.89
CA ASP A 97 3.67 4.65 0.62
C ASP A 97 4.87 5.13 1.46
N MET A 98 4.88 4.83 2.78
CA MET A 98 6.01 5.15 3.65
C MET A 98 7.31 4.48 3.19
N GLN A 99 7.23 3.20 2.77
CA GLN A 99 8.41 2.46 2.34
C GLN A 99 9.00 3.04 1.04
N MET A 100 8.16 3.37 0.05
CA MET A 100 8.64 3.98 -1.20
C MET A 100 9.26 5.36 -0.95
N ILE A 101 8.67 6.17 -0.07
CA ILE A 101 9.27 7.45 0.34
C ILE A 101 10.62 7.25 1.03
N ALA A 102 10.73 6.25 1.92
CA ALA A 102 11.99 5.91 2.57
C ALA A 102 13.05 5.41 1.57
N GLU A 103 12.66 4.69 0.52
CA GLU A 103 13.56 4.28 -0.57
C GLU A 103 14.08 5.48 -1.35
N ALA A 104 13.23 6.46 -1.69
CA ALA A 104 13.66 7.70 -2.32
C ALA A 104 14.61 8.50 -1.42
N TYR A 105 14.31 8.58 -0.12
CA TYR A 105 15.21 9.17 0.87
C TYR A 105 16.57 8.46 0.93
N GLY A 106 16.59 7.12 0.97
CA GLY A 106 17.82 6.34 0.96
C GLY A 106 18.67 6.60 -0.28
N VAL A 107 18.05 6.71 -1.47
CA VAL A 107 18.77 7.06 -2.70
C VAL A 107 19.34 8.49 -2.64
N MET A 108 18.58 9.46 -2.13
CA MET A 108 19.06 10.84 -1.99
C MET A 108 20.23 10.93 -0.99
N ARG A 109 20.07 10.36 0.21
CA ARG A 109 21.08 10.43 1.27
C ARG A 109 22.33 9.63 0.90
N ASP A 110 22.17 8.35 0.59
CA ASP A 110 23.30 7.44 0.49
C ASP A 110 23.86 7.33 -0.94
N GLY A 111 22.99 7.51 -1.94
CA GLY A 111 23.39 7.50 -3.34
C GLY A 111 23.89 8.86 -3.81
N MET A 112 23.09 9.92 -3.59
CA MET A 112 23.41 11.27 -4.07
C MET A 112 24.21 12.09 -3.06
N GLY A 113 24.39 11.62 -1.83
CA GLY A 113 25.14 12.32 -0.78
C GLY A 113 24.43 13.56 -0.23
N MET A 114 23.10 13.63 -0.36
CA MET A 114 22.30 14.76 0.12
C MET A 114 22.15 14.72 1.64
N ASP A 115 22.26 15.87 2.28
CA ASP A 115 21.92 15.99 3.69
C ASP A 115 20.40 16.02 3.92
N ALA A 116 19.99 15.91 5.19
CA ALA A 116 18.58 15.88 5.56
C ALA A 116 17.82 17.16 5.17
N GLY A 117 18.49 18.33 5.18
CA GLY A 117 17.90 19.60 4.77
C GLY A 117 17.60 19.65 3.26
N GLN A 118 18.54 19.18 2.44
CA GLN A 118 18.36 19.05 0.99
C GLN A 118 17.26 18.04 0.64
N CYS A 119 17.15 16.95 1.40
CA CYS A 119 16.03 16.01 1.29
C CYS A 119 14.69 16.68 1.63
N ALA A 120 14.66 17.50 2.69
CA ALA A 120 13.46 18.23 3.10
C ALA A 120 12.97 19.20 2.02
N GLU A 121 13.88 19.97 1.41
CA GLU A 121 13.55 20.86 0.28
C GLU A 121 12.98 20.09 -0.92
N THR A 122 13.52 18.90 -1.18
CA THR A 122 13.03 18.03 -2.26
C THR A 122 11.62 17.53 -2.00
N PHE A 123 11.34 17.00 -0.81
CA PHE A 123 9.98 16.57 -0.45
C PHE A 123 9.00 17.76 -0.42
N ALA A 124 9.44 18.93 0.04
CA ALA A 124 8.62 20.15 0.04
C ALA A 124 8.28 20.61 -1.40
N ARG A 125 9.18 20.40 -2.36
CA ARG A 125 8.92 20.62 -3.79
C ARG A 125 7.92 19.61 -4.33
N TRP A 126 8.14 18.32 -4.10
CA TRP A 126 7.25 17.25 -4.56
C TRP A 126 5.83 17.38 -3.99
N ASN A 127 5.69 17.87 -2.77
CA ASN A 127 4.39 18.11 -2.14
C ASN A 127 3.57 19.24 -2.78
N LYS A 128 4.18 20.06 -3.64
CA LYS A 128 3.48 21.09 -4.45
C LYS A 128 3.04 20.56 -5.82
N GLY A 129 3.36 19.30 -6.12
CA GLY A 129 3.12 18.66 -7.42
C GLY A 129 2.20 17.43 -7.31
N PRO A 130 2.33 16.47 -8.24
CA PRO A 130 1.49 15.27 -8.28
C PRO A 130 1.58 14.37 -7.03
N LEU A 131 2.65 14.48 -6.25
CA LEU A 131 2.82 13.74 -5.00
C LEU A 131 2.18 14.42 -3.77
N GLN A 132 1.48 15.54 -3.94
CA GLN A 132 0.81 16.25 -2.85
C GLN A 132 0.00 15.30 -1.96
N SER A 133 0.49 15.10 -0.74
CA SER A 133 -0.07 14.16 0.22
C SER A 133 0.44 14.43 1.62
N TYR A 134 -0.31 13.97 2.63
CA TYR A 134 0.12 14.10 4.01
C TYR A 134 1.46 13.40 4.28
N LEU A 135 1.69 12.22 3.69
CA LEU A 135 2.96 11.50 3.89
C LEU A 135 4.15 12.23 3.25
N THR A 136 3.98 12.86 2.09
CA THR A 136 5.03 13.69 1.48
C THR A 136 5.27 14.98 2.26
N GLU A 137 4.21 15.62 2.75
CA GLU A 137 4.27 16.80 3.63
C GLU A 137 5.10 16.51 4.88
N ILE A 138 4.73 15.50 5.67
CA ILE A 138 5.45 15.19 6.90
C ILE A 138 6.86 14.69 6.63
N SER A 139 7.13 14.12 5.45
CA SER A 139 8.49 13.72 5.07
C SER A 139 9.40 14.94 4.93
N ALA A 140 8.90 16.05 4.39
CA ALA A 140 9.63 17.31 4.38
C ALA A 140 9.87 17.82 5.82
N GLU A 141 8.84 17.78 6.68
CA GLU A 141 8.94 18.25 8.06
C GLU A 141 9.92 17.42 8.90
N VAL A 142 9.86 16.09 8.82
CA VAL A 142 10.75 15.21 9.60
C VAL A 142 12.20 15.25 9.10
N SER A 143 12.41 15.47 7.80
CA SER A 143 13.76 15.67 7.25
C SER A 143 14.37 17.01 7.67
N ALA A 144 13.54 18.05 7.88
CA ALA A 144 14.01 19.35 8.38
C ALA A 144 14.21 19.40 9.91
N ALA A 145 13.70 18.40 10.65
CA ALA A 145 13.73 18.41 12.10
C ALA A 145 15.16 18.27 12.65
N ILE A 146 15.48 19.07 13.66
CA ILE A 146 16.76 19.04 14.38
C ILE A 146 16.54 18.46 15.77
N ASP A 147 17.41 17.54 16.20
CA ASP A 147 17.38 17.01 17.55
C ASP A 147 17.83 18.09 18.56
N PRO A 148 16.98 18.47 19.53
CA PRO A 148 17.32 19.53 20.49
C PRO A 148 18.46 19.15 21.44
N LYS A 149 18.85 17.88 21.53
CA LYS A 149 19.93 17.42 22.42
C LYS A 149 21.30 17.47 21.75
N THR A 150 21.41 16.98 20.52
CA THR A 150 22.67 16.87 19.79
C THR A 150 22.90 18.03 18.81
N GLY A 151 21.83 18.73 18.39
CA GLY A 151 21.87 19.73 17.31
C GLY A 151 22.03 19.14 15.91
N GLN A 152 21.99 17.81 15.76
CA GLN A 152 22.06 17.11 14.48
C GLN A 152 20.67 16.97 13.86
N ALA A 153 20.59 16.60 12.58
CA ALA A 153 19.33 16.25 11.96
C ALA A 153 18.70 15.05 12.70
N MET A 154 17.39 15.12 12.95
CA MET A 154 16.66 14.10 13.71
C MET A 154 16.77 12.72 13.05
N LEU A 155 16.76 12.67 11.71
CA LEU A 155 16.87 11.41 10.95
C LEU A 155 18.22 10.71 11.13
N ASP A 156 19.29 11.42 11.50
CA ASP A 156 20.62 10.84 11.70
C ASP A 156 20.79 10.21 13.08
N VAL A 157 19.95 10.61 14.05
CA VAL A 157 20.01 10.10 15.43
C VAL A 157 18.93 9.04 15.72
N ILE A 158 17.94 8.90 14.85
CA ILE A 158 16.90 7.86 14.97
C ILE A 158 17.50 6.50 14.63
N LEU A 159 17.29 5.53 15.52
CA LEU A 159 17.62 4.13 15.26
C LEU A 159 16.75 3.58 14.10
N ASP A 160 17.39 2.98 13.10
CA ASP A 160 16.80 2.43 11.87
C ASP A 160 16.09 1.08 12.09
N ARG A 161 15.22 1.03 13.09
CA ARG A 161 14.42 -0.14 13.49
C ARG A 161 12.94 0.20 13.45
N ALA A 162 12.30 -0.10 12.33
CA ALA A 162 10.88 0.16 12.15
C ALA A 162 10.03 -0.81 12.99
N GLY A 163 9.21 -0.25 13.88
CA GLY A 163 8.14 -1.00 14.55
C GLY A 163 6.94 -1.25 13.65
N GLN A 164 6.10 -2.21 14.04
CA GLN A 164 4.77 -2.39 13.46
C GLN A 164 3.78 -2.89 14.52
N LYS A 165 2.53 -2.43 14.42
CA LYS A 165 1.43 -2.82 15.32
C LYS A 165 0.55 -3.96 14.75
N GLY A 166 0.94 -4.53 13.60
CA GLY A 166 0.33 -5.74 13.04
C GLY A 166 -0.66 -5.53 11.87
N THR A 167 -1.23 -4.34 11.68
CA THR A 167 -2.24 -4.10 10.64
C THR A 167 -1.70 -4.23 9.20
N GLY A 168 -0.48 -3.74 8.93
CA GLY A 168 0.19 -3.97 7.64
C GLY A 168 0.43 -5.47 7.38
N ARG A 169 0.86 -6.21 8.41
CA ARG A 169 1.03 -7.68 8.34
C ARG A 169 -0.30 -8.40 8.09
N TRP A 170 -1.41 -7.96 8.69
CA TRP A 170 -2.72 -8.56 8.43
C TRP A 170 -3.16 -8.37 6.98
N THR A 171 -2.83 -7.23 6.36
CA THR A 171 -3.10 -7.02 4.92
C THR A 171 -2.36 -8.05 4.07
N ALA A 172 -1.06 -8.25 4.32
CA ALA A 172 -0.25 -9.24 3.62
C ALA A 172 -0.77 -10.68 3.80
N ILE A 173 -1.14 -11.05 5.02
CA ILE A 173 -1.69 -12.39 5.31
C ILE A 173 -3.02 -12.59 4.60
N GLU A 174 -3.93 -11.63 4.69
CA GLU A 174 -5.26 -11.76 4.11
C GLU A 174 -5.22 -11.80 2.59
N ALA A 175 -4.32 -11.05 1.96
CA ALA A 175 -4.14 -11.09 0.52
C ALA A 175 -3.71 -12.47 0.02
N GLN A 176 -2.88 -13.20 0.77
CA GLN A 176 -2.52 -14.59 0.47
C GLN A 176 -3.73 -15.53 0.59
N HIS A 177 -4.58 -15.35 1.61
CA HIS A 177 -5.83 -16.12 1.73
C HIS A 177 -6.81 -15.86 0.58
N LEU A 178 -6.88 -14.61 0.11
CA LEU A 178 -7.74 -14.19 -1.01
C LEU A 178 -7.12 -14.43 -2.40
N ALA A 179 -5.88 -14.95 -2.46
CA ALA A 179 -5.09 -15.06 -3.69
C ALA A 179 -5.01 -13.73 -4.48
N ALA A 180 -4.97 -12.60 -3.77
CA ALA A 180 -4.87 -11.27 -4.34
C ALA A 180 -3.40 -10.79 -4.31
N PRO A 181 -2.74 -10.60 -5.46
CA PRO A 181 -1.31 -10.24 -5.48
C PRO A 181 -1.09 -8.78 -5.07
N ILE A 182 -0.41 -8.57 -3.93
CA ILE A 182 -0.06 -7.23 -3.39
C ILE A 182 1.44 -7.05 -3.10
N PRO A 183 2.35 -7.40 -4.03
CA PRO A 183 3.78 -7.49 -3.77
C PRO A 183 4.44 -6.20 -3.26
N VAL A 184 3.87 -5.02 -3.55
CA VAL A 184 4.39 -3.74 -3.06
C VAL A 184 4.15 -3.59 -1.55
N ILE A 185 2.96 -3.96 -1.09
CA ILE A 185 2.60 -3.94 0.34
C ILE A 185 3.40 -5.01 1.11
N GLU A 186 3.57 -6.20 0.52
CA GLU A 186 4.38 -7.28 1.11
C GLU A 186 5.86 -6.90 1.25
N ALA A 187 6.41 -6.23 0.23
CA ALA A 187 7.77 -5.71 0.28
C ALA A 187 7.95 -4.71 1.44
N ALA A 188 6.97 -3.83 1.67
CA ALA A 188 7.01 -2.90 2.79
C ALA A 188 6.94 -3.58 4.17
N VAL A 189 6.13 -4.63 4.33
CA VAL A 189 6.11 -5.44 5.56
C VAL A 189 7.47 -6.12 5.76
N THR A 190 8.05 -6.67 4.69
CA THR A 190 9.34 -7.35 4.72
C THR A 190 10.49 -6.39 5.07
N ALA A 191 10.53 -5.21 4.47
CA ALA A 191 11.54 -4.19 4.74
C ALA A 191 11.56 -3.78 6.23
N ARG A 192 10.38 -3.63 6.86
CA ARG A 192 10.29 -3.38 8.31
C ARG A 192 10.89 -4.52 9.13
N ASN A 193 10.57 -5.78 8.79
CA ASN A 193 11.12 -6.94 9.48
C ASN A 193 12.65 -7.03 9.35
N LEU A 194 13.20 -6.70 8.18
CA LEU A 194 14.64 -6.65 7.94
C LEU A 194 15.31 -5.52 8.73
N SER A 195 14.69 -4.33 8.79
CA SER A 195 15.21 -3.20 9.58
C SER A 195 15.38 -3.57 11.06
N ALA A 196 14.51 -4.43 11.60
CA ALA A 196 14.58 -4.87 12.99
C ALA A 196 15.75 -5.82 13.30
N GLN A 197 16.40 -6.41 12.29
CA GLN A 197 17.53 -7.31 12.44
C GLN A 197 18.87 -6.56 12.50
N LEU A 198 19.00 -5.58 13.39
CA LEU A 198 20.17 -4.70 13.50
C LEU A 198 21.50 -5.47 13.56
N THR A 199 21.61 -6.41 14.49
CA THR A 199 22.85 -7.20 14.68
C THR A 199 23.18 -8.03 13.45
N THR A 200 22.19 -8.72 12.88
CA THR A 200 22.38 -9.56 11.68
C THR A 200 22.77 -8.71 10.46
N ARG A 201 22.21 -7.50 10.31
CA ARG A 201 22.62 -6.58 9.25
C ARG A 201 24.05 -6.10 9.43
N ALA A 202 24.44 -5.75 10.66
CA ALA A 202 25.82 -5.34 10.97
C ALA A 202 26.84 -6.48 10.74
N GLU A 203 26.48 -7.72 11.11
CA GLU A 203 27.27 -8.91 10.79
C GLU A 203 27.39 -9.11 9.27
N GLY A 204 26.29 -8.94 8.52
CA GLY A 204 26.29 -9.00 7.07
C GLY A 204 27.21 -7.95 6.42
N GLU A 205 27.14 -6.70 6.87
CA GLU A 205 28.02 -5.62 6.42
C GLU A 205 29.50 -5.95 6.71
N ALA A 206 29.82 -6.48 7.89
CA ALA A 206 31.20 -6.86 8.23
C ALA A 206 31.76 -7.97 7.31
N LEU A 207 30.90 -8.85 6.80
CA LEU A 207 31.29 -9.97 5.93
C LEU A 207 31.35 -9.59 4.44
N PHE A 208 30.40 -8.80 3.96
CA PHE A 208 30.20 -8.53 2.53
C PHE A 208 30.55 -7.10 2.11
N GLY A 209 30.86 -6.22 3.07
CA GLY A 209 31.07 -4.80 2.86
C GLY A 209 29.76 -3.99 2.95
N ALA A 210 29.91 -2.68 3.12
CA ALA A 210 28.79 -1.76 3.14
C ALA A 210 28.10 -1.71 1.78
N ALA A 211 26.79 -1.94 1.80
CA ALA A 211 25.85 -1.49 0.78
C ALA A 211 24.97 -0.46 1.48
N PRO A 212 24.92 0.79 1.03
CA PRO A 212 25.04 1.25 -0.36
C PRO A 212 26.39 1.86 -0.80
N HIS A 213 26.51 2.11 -2.12
CA HIS A 213 27.61 2.86 -2.74
C HIS A 213 27.13 4.18 -3.36
N PRO A 214 27.97 5.24 -3.36
CA PRO A 214 27.63 6.51 -3.99
C PRO A 214 27.34 6.37 -5.49
N LEU A 215 26.43 7.21 -5.98
CA LEU A 215 26.09 7.36 -7.38
C LEU A 215 27.00 8.40 -8.05
N ALA A 216 27.25 8.23 -9.35
CA ALA A 216 27.75 9.34 -10.17
C ALA A 216 26.67 10.44 -10.27
N ALA A 217 27.10 11.70 -10.37
CA ALA A 217 26.19 12.86 -10.30
C ALA A 217 25.08 12.86 -11.37
N ASP A 218 25.30 12.19 -12.51
CA ASP A 218 24.37 12.08 -13.64
C ASP A 218 23.67 10.72 -13.73
N ALA A 219 23.93 9.80 -12.78
CA ALA A 219 23.37 8.45 -12.81
C ALA A 219 21.86 8.42 -12.51
N LEU A 220 21.34 9.42 -11.79
CA LEU A 220 19.93 9.57 -11.48
C LEU A 220 19.60 11.03 -11.16
N SER A 221 18.44 11.52 -11.60
CA SER A 221 17.94 12.85 -11.21
C SER A 221 16.90 12.76 -10.10
N LEU A 222 16.65 13.88 -9.40
CA LEU A 222 15.53 13.97 -8.46
C LEU A 222 14.17 13.80 -9.15
N ASP A 223 14.07 14.21 -10.42
CA ASP A 223 12.84 14.04 -11.19
C ASP A 223 12.62 12.56 -11.58
N ASP A 224 13.69 11.78 -11.79
CA ASP A 224 13.56 10.32 -11.96
C ASP A 224 12.95 9.68 -10.69
N LEU A 225 13.40 10.10 -9.51
CA LEU A 225 12.88 9.59 -8.23
C LEU A 225 11.43 10.02 -8.00
N GLU A 226 11.08 11.27 -8.31
CA GLU A 226 9.70 11.76 -8.21
C GLU A 226 8.76 10.94 -9.10
N GLN A 227 9.14 10.74 -10.36
CA GLN A 227 8.36 9.98 -11.33
C GLN A 227 8.27 8.49 -10.95
N ALA A 228 9.36 7.92 -10.42
CA ALA A 228 9.35 6.57 -9.88
C ALA A 228 8.35 6.41 -8.72
N LEU A 229 8.30 7.38 -7.80
CA LEU A 229 7.33 7.41 -6.70
C LEU A 229 5.89 7.54 -7.21
N ILE A 230 5.64 8.39 -8.22
CA ILE A 230 4.30 8.53 -8.83
C ILE A 230 3.83 7.18 -9.38
N ALA A 231 4.68 6.51 -10.17
CA ALA A 231 4.35 5.19 -10.73
C ALA A 231 4.17 4.14 -9.63
N GLY A 232 5.07 4.10 -8.64
CA GLY A 232 5.00 3.20 -7.49
C GLY A 232 3.69 3.35 -6.70
N LYS A 233 3.28 4.58 -6.43
CA LYS A 233 2.03 4.90 -5.74
C LYS A 233 0.81 4.40 -6.51
N ILE A 234 0.71 4.66 -7.81
CA ILE A 234 -0.40 4.17 -8.63
C ILE A 234 -0.49 2.64 -8.57
N LEU A 235 0.65 1.95 -8.68
CA LEU A 235 0.71 0.48 -8.66
C LEU A 235 0.38 -0.10 -7.28
N CYS A 236 0.79 0.58 -6.20
CA CYS A 236 0.41 0.21 -4.84
C CYS A 236 -1.12 0.29 -4.64
N TYR A 237 -1.74 1.39 -5.02
CA TYR A 237 -3.19 1.55 -4.85
C TYR A 237 -3.97 0.62 -5.77
N THR A 238 -3.47 0.37 -6.99
CA THR A 238 -4.02 -0.65 -7.88
C THR A 238 -4.12 -2.01 -7.18
N GLN A 239 -3.06 -2.44 -6.51
CA GLN A 239 -3.02 -3.69 -5.73
C GLN A 239 -3.98 -3.65 -4.53
N GLY A 240 -4.00 -2.55 -3.79
CA GLY A 240 -4.89 -2.39 -2.63
C GLY A 240 -6.38 -2.45 -2.99
N PHE A 241 -6.79 -1.77 -4.07
CA PHE A 241 -8.18 -1.84 -4.54
C PHE A 241 -8.52 -3.21 -5.13
N ALA A 242 -7.60 -3.87 -5.83
CA ALA A 242 -7.81 -5.25 -6.29
C ALA A 242 -8.01 -6.22 -5.11
N LEU A 243 -7.29 -6.02 -3.99
CA LEU A 243 -7.49 -6.78 -2.75
C LEU A 243 -8.88 -6.54 -2.15
N LEU A 244 -9.36 -5.29 -2.13
CA LEU A 244 -10.72 -4.99 -1.70
C LEU A 244 -11.76 -5.70 -2.57
N SER A 245 -11.60 -5.68 -3.89
CA SER A 245 -12.50 -6.39 -4.81
C SER A 245 -12.48 -7.91 -4.60
N ALA A 246 -11.31 -8.51 -4.37
CA ALA A 246 -11.16 -9.95 -4.15
C ALA A 246 -11.89 -10.45 -2.88
N ALA A 247 -12.09 -9.57 -1.89
CA ALA A 247 -12.80 -9.89 -0.66
C ALA A 247 -14.33 -10.02 -0.85
N ASN A 248 -14.92 -9.33 -1.83
CA ASN A 248 -16.36 -9.31 -2.07
C ASN A 248 -16.97 -10.72 -2.23
N PRO A 249 -16.53 -11.57 -3.17
CA PRO A 249 -17.12 -12.90 -3.37
C PRO A 249 -16.84 -13.86 -2.20
N VAL A 250 -15.72 -13.70 -1.49
CA VAL A 250 -15.34 -14.60 -0.39
C VAL A 250 -16.17 -14.33 0.87
N PHE A 251 -16.45 -13.06 1.18
CA PHE A 251 -17.19 -12.68 2.39
C PHE A 251 -18.66 -12.30 2.14
N GLY A 252 -19.12 -12.36 0.89
CA GLY A 252 -20.47 -11.94 0.51
C GLY A 252 -20.71 -10.44 0.72
N TRP A 253 -19.66 -9.64 0.55
CA TRP A 253 -19.73 -8.18 0.65
C TRP A 253 -19.94 -7.53 -0.71
N SER A 254 -20.39 -6.28 -0.68
CA SER A 254 -20.45 -5.38 -1.83
C SER A 254 -19.79 -4.07 -1.43
N LEU A 255 -18.46 -4.08 -1.33
CA LEU A 255 -17.69 -2.91 -0.90
C LEU A 255 -17.87 -1.77 -1.93
N PRO A 256 -18.26 -0.55 -1.51
CA PRO A 256 -18.45 0.58 -2.40
C PRO A 256 -17.10 1.23 -2.70
N LEU A 257 -16.31 0.65 -3.61
CA LEU A 257 -14.94 1.11 -3.90
C LEU A 257 -14.83 2.61 -4.23
N PRO A 258 -15.77 3.24 -4.98
CA PRO A 258 -15.76 4.70 -5.16
C PRO A 258 -15.86 5.46 -3.84
N GLU A 259 -16.70 4.99 -2.92
CA GLU A 259 -16.86 5.59 -1.59
C GLU A 259 -15.65 5.36 -0.70
N VAL A 260 -15.00 4.18 -0.78
CA VAL A 260 -13.73 3.93 -0.10
C VAL A 260 -12.68 4.97 -0.51
N ALA A 261 -12.52 5.22 -1.81
CA ALA A 261 -11.63 6.26 -2.31
C ALA A 261 -12.02 7.65 -1.80
N ARG A 262 -13.33 8.00 -1.83
CA ARG A 262 -13.83 9.30 -1.33
C ARG A 262 -13.55 9.51 0.15
N VAL A 263 -13.72 8.48 0.97
CA VAL A 263 -13.50 8.51 2.42
C VAL A 263 -12.02 8.63 2.79
N TRP A 264 -11.11 8.21 1.92
CA TRP A 264 -9.67 8.37 2.12
C TRP A 264 -9.12 9.73 1.67
N ARG A 265 -9.90 10.58 0.99
CA ARG A 265 -9.40 11.87 0.47
C ARG A 265 -8.94 12.86 1.54
N GLU A 266 -9.50 12.77 2.74
CA GLU A 266 -9.19 13.69 3.85
C GLU A 266 -9.27 12.96 5.20
N GLY A 267 -8.58 13.48 6.21
CA GLY A 267 -8.63 12.98 7.59
C GLY A 267 -7.87 11.67 7.85
N CYS A 268 -7.56 10.86 6.84
CA CYS A 268 -6.73 9.66 6.99
C CYS A 268 -5.23 9.96 6.79
N ILE A 269 -4.35 8.98 7.05
CA ILE A 269 -2.90 9.13 6.87
C ILE A 269 -2.51 9.13 5.39
N ILE A 270 -3.18 8.34 4.56
CA ILE A 270 -2.84 8.19 3.13
C ILE A 270 -3.48 9.27 2.24
N ARG A 271 -4.08 10.31 2.83
CA ARG A 271 -4.77 11.37 2.11
C ARG A 271 -3.84 12.07 1.10
N SER A 272 -4.34 12.27 -0.11
CA SER A 272 -3.57 12.81 -1.23
C SER A 272 -4.46 13.33 -2.35
N SER A 273 -3.92 14.19 -3.21
CA SER A 273 -4.61 14.67 -4.42
C SER A 273 -5.02 13.50 -5.33
N MET A 274 -4.17 12.49 -5.47
CA MET A 274 -4.39 11.32 -6.34
C MET A 274 -5.65 10.50 -5.97
N LEU A 275 -6.10 10.55 -4.72
CA LEU A 275 -7.35 9.88 -4.31
C LEU A 275 -8.60 10.51 -4.95
N ASN A 276 -8.55 11.78 -5.37
CA ASN A 276 -9.60 12.40 -6.17
C ASN A 276 -9.75 11.73 -7.53
N ASP A 277 -8.62 11.44 -8.17
CA ASP A 277 -8.59 10.79 -9.47
C ASP A 277 -9.01 9.32 -9.35
N MET A 278 -8.65 8.64 -8.25
CA MET A 278 -9.11 7.28 -7.97
C MET A 278 -10.62 7.21 -7.74
N ALA A 279 -11.17 8.15 -6.96
CA ALA A 279 -12.62 8.23 -6.74
C ALA A 279 -13.36 8.48 -8.06
N SER A 280 -12.83 9.33 -8.94
CA SER A 280 -13.39 9.57 -10.27
C SER A 280 -13.33 8.31 -11.14
N ALA A 281 -12.16 7.68 -11.24
CA ALA A 281 -11.95 6.48 -12.05
C ALA A 281 -12.83 5.30 -11.62
N LEU A 282 -13.01 5.10 -10.31
CA LEU A 282 -13.87 4.04 -9.77
C LEU A 282 -15.35 4.39 -9.91
N SER A 283 -15.72 5.67 -9.90
CA SER A 283 -17.12 6.06 -10.16
C SER A 283 -17.53 5.76 -11.60
N ASP A 284 -16.62 5.97 -12.55
CA ASP A 284 -16.85 5.64 -13.96
C ASP A 284 -16.96 4.13 -14.20
N ALA A 285 -16.14 3.35 -13.51
CA ALA A 285 -16.13 1.89 -13.61
C ALA A 285 -15.67 1.25 -12.27
N PRO A 286 -16.61 0.86 -11.39
CA PRO A 286 -16.30 0.39 -10.03
C PRO A 286 -15.34 -0.80 -9.97
N ASP A 287 -15.43 -1.73 -10.91
CA ASP A 287 -14.60 -2.94 -10.95
C ASP A 287 -13.32 -2.80 -11.78
N ARG A 288 -13.04 -1.59 -12.29
CA ARG A 288 -11.86 -1.38 -13.13
C ARG A 288 -10.60 -1.45 -12.29
N ASN A 289 -9.62 -2.21 -12.79
CA ASN A 289 -8.26 -2.12 -12.29
C ASN A 289 -7.71 -0.71 -12.55
N LEU A 290 -7.34 0.01 -11.48
CA LEU A 290 -6.96 1.43 -11.51
C LEU A 290 -5.86 1.72 -12.54
N MET A 291 -4.88 0.85 -12.74
CA MET A 291 -3.80 1.08 -13.71
C MET A 291 -4.32 1.22 -15.15
N PHE A 292 -5.50 0.67 -15.46
CA PHE A 292 -6.14 0.73 -16.77
C PHE A 292 -7.14 1.89 -16.91
N ALA A 293 -7.36 2.69 -15.87
CA ALA A 293 -8.15 3.90 -16.02
C ALA A 293 -7.35 4.93 -16.85
N PRO A 294 -7.98 5.67 -17.80
CA PRO A 294 -7.26 6.53 -18.73
C PRO A 294 -6.24 7.47 -18.08
N PHE A 295 -6.64 8.18 -17.02
CA PHE A 295 -5.78 9.07 -16.26
C PHE A 295 -4.52 8.37 -15.71
N PHE A 296 -4.69 7.22 -15.05
CA PHE A 296 -3.56 6.46 -14.49
C PHE A 296 -2.72 5.76 -15.54
N THR A 297 -3.32 5.34 -16.65
CA THR A 297 -2.59 4.82 -17.81
C THR A 297 -1.64 5.87 -18.37
N ASP A 298 -2.09 7.12 -18.51
CA ASP A 298 -1.27 8.21 -19.05
C ASP A 298 -0.15 8.62 -18.08
N LEU A 299 -0.43 8.67 -16.77
CA LEU A 299 0.60 8.83 -15.76
C LEU A 299 1.61 7.68 -15.81
N LEU A 300 1.18 6.42 -15.84
CA LEU A 300 2.11 5.29 -15.90
C LEU A 300 2.96 5.30 -17.17
N LYS A 301 2.39 5.60 -18.35
CA LYS A 301 3.15 5.77 -19.59
C LYS A 301 4.24 6.84 -19.48
N SER A 302 3.94 7.93 -18.78
CA SER A 302 4.88 9.04 -18.61
C SER A 302 5.98 8.72 -17.59
N ASN A 303 5.70 7.87 -16.59
CA ASN A 303 6.54 7.70 -15.41
C ASN A 303 7.24 6.32 -15.31
N HIS A 304 6.79 5.28 -16.04
CA HIS A 304 7.32 3.92 -15.86
C HIS A 304 8.81 3.79 -16.24
N SER A 305 9.30 4.64 -17.15
CA SER A 305 10.71 4.63 -17.57
C SER A 305 11.60 5.12 -16.43
N ALA A 306 11.19 6.16 -15.71
CA ALA A 306 11.89 6.66 -14.53
C ALA A 306 11.84 5.66 -13.36
N LEU A 307 10.72 4.94 -13.17
CA LEU A 307 10.65 3.82 -12.23
C LEU A 307 11.68 2.73 -12.56
N ARG A 308 11.75 2.32 -13.83
CA ARG A 308 12.74 1.32 -14.28
C ARG A 308 14.17 1.84 -14.10
N HIS A 309 14.43 3.08 -14.47
CA HIS A 309 15.74 3.71 -14.35
C HIS A 309 16.19 3.73 -12.88
N SER A 310 15.37 4.30 -11.99
CA SER A 310 15.63 4.40 -10.55
C SER A 310 15.91 3.04 -9.91
N VAL A 311 15.03 2.05 -10.13
CA VAL A 311 15.22 0.70 -9.57
C VAL A 311 16.50 0.06 -10.10
N SER A 312 16.76 0.12 -11.41
CA SER A 312 17.93 -0.51 -12.00
C SER A 312 19.25 0.15 -11.54
N THR A 313 19.28 1.48 -11.46
CA THR A 313 20.44 2.23 -10.95
C THR A 313 20.65 1.98 -9.47
N GLY A 314 19.61 2.03 -8.64
CA GLY A 314 19.70 1.79 -7.20
C GLY A 314 20.25 0.39 -6.89
N MET A 315 19.67 -0.65 -7.49
CA MET A 315 20.12 -2.03 -7.28
C MET A 315 21.58 -2.26 -7.71
N ARG A 316 22.04 -1.60 -8.78
CA ARG A 316 23.46 -1.67 -9.22
C ARG A 316 24.45 -1.07 -8.22
N HIS A 317 23.99 -0.21 -7.33
CA HIS A 317 24.82 0.46 -6.31
C HIS A 317 24.49 0.00 -4.89
N GLY A 318 23.78 -1.12 -4.74
CA GLY A 318 23.44 -1.64 -3.42
C GLY A 318 22.47 -0.75 -2.63
N LEU A 319 21.70 0.12 -3.29
CA LEU A 319 20.63 0.90 -2.70
C LEU A 319 19.34 0.06 -2.77
N PRO A 320 18.87 -0.53 -1.66
CA PRO A 320 17.70 -1.41 -1.68
C PRO A 320 16.42 -0.61 -1.92
N MET A 321 15.66 -0.99 -2.96
CA MET A 321 14.38 -0.37 -3.32
C MET A 321 13.26 -1.42 -3.42
N PRO A 322 13.00 -2.21 -2.36
CA PRO A 322 12.14 -3.40 -2.46
C PRO A 322 10.69 -3.10 -2.89
N ALA A 323 10.08 -2.01 -2.41
CA ALA A 323 8.72 -1.65 -2.79
C ALA A 323 8.65 -1.16 -4.24
N LEU A 324 9.56 -0.27 -4.67
CA LEU A 324 9.60 0.21 -6.05
C LEU A 324 9.99 -0.90 -7.04
N ALA A 325 10.90 -1.81 -6.67
CA ALA A 325 11.24 -2.99 -7.47
C ALA A 325 10.06 -3.97 -7.61
N SER A 326 9.30 -4.20 -6.54
CA SER A 326 8.05 -4.96 -6.58
C SER A 326 6.99 -4.27 -7.45
N ALA A 327 6.90 -2.95 -7.42
CA ALA A 327 5.98 -2.19 -8.26
C ALA A 327 6.33 -2.37 -9.74
N LEU A 328 7.61 -2.21 -10.10
CA LEU A 328 8.10 -2.42 -11.47
C LEU A 328 7.81 -3.86 -11.95
N SER A 329 8.08 -4.85 -11.10
CA SER A 329 7.82 -6.26 -11.44
C SER A 329 6.34 -6.53 -11.64
N TYR A 330 5.47 -6.02 -10.76
CA TYR A 330 4.03 -6.11 -10.90
C TYR A 330 3.55 -5.46 -12.21
N PHE A 331 4.01 -4.25 -12.52
CA PHE A 331 3.66 -3.54 -13.75
C PHE A 331 4.03 -4.36 -15.00
N ASP A 332 5.24 -4.92 -15.05
CA ASP A 332 5.72 -5.71 -16.18
C ASP A 332 4.96 -7.03 -16.33
N ILE A 333 4.62 -7.71 -15.22
CA ILE A 333 3.79 -8.92 -15.24
C ILE A 333 2.39 -8.61 -15.77
N MET A 334 1.73 -7.56 -15.25
CA MET A 334 0.36 -7.21 -15.59
C MET A 334 0.17 -6.78 -17.06
N ARG A 335 1.25 -6.38 -17.74
CA ARG A 335 1.24 -6.02 -19.17
C ARG A 335 1.84 -7.10 -20.07
N THR A 336 2.10 -8.30 -19.55
CA THR A 336 2.66 -9.43 -20.31
C THR A 336 1.57 -10.49 -20.57
N ALA A 337 1.03 -10.50 -21.79
CA ALA A 337 -0.07 -11.41 -22.17
C ALA A 337 0.27 -12.90 -22.05
N ARG A 338 1.54 -13.27 -22.26
CA ARG A 338 2.03 -14.63 -22.09
C ARG A 338 3.20 -14.64 -21.11
N SER A 339 2.94 -15.03 -19.87
CA SER A 339 3.94 -15.11 -18.82
C SER A 339 4.79 -16.38 -18.93
N THR A 340 5.78 -16.49 -18.04
CA THR A 340 6.65 -17.68 -17.89
C THR A 340 6.00 -18.80 -17.05
N ALA A 341 4.74 -18.64 -16.64
CA ALA A 341 4.03 -19.63 -15.82
C ALA A 341 3.82 -20.98 -16.55
N ASN A 342 3.98 -21.03 -17.87
CA ASN A 342 4.02 -22.27 -18.62
C ASN A 342 5.14 -23.22 -18.16
N MET A 343 6.30 -22.68 -17.73
CA MET A 343 7.37 -23.48 -17.14
C MET A 343 6.94 -24.10 -15.80
N ILE A 344 6.29 -23.31 -14.94
CA ILE A 344 5.76 -23.78 -13.66
C ILE A 344 4.74 -24.90 -13.88
N GLN A 345 3.81 -24.71 -14.83
CA GLN A 345 2.83 -25.72 -15.20
C GLN A 345 3.49 -27.01 -15.70
N ALA A 346 4.49 -26.91 -16.58
CA ALA A 346 5.24 -28.07 -17.07
C ALA A 346 5.97 -28.81 -15.94
N GLN A 347 6.63 -28.10 -15.02
CA GLN A 347 7.31 -28.69 -13.87
C GLN A 347 6.32 -29.43 -12.96
N ARG A 348 5.21 -28.78 -12.60
CA ARG A 348 4.16 -29.37 -11.74
C ARG A 348 3.58 -30.64 -12.37
N ASP A 349 3.34 -30.61 -13.67
CA ASP A 349 2.86 -31.80 -14.37
C ASP A 349 3.93 -32.91 -14.45
N PHE A 350 5.19 -32.55 -14.66
CA PHE A 350 6.31 -33.48 -14.73
C PHE A 350 6.49 -34.29 -13.44
N PHE A 351 6.61 -33.62 -12.28
CA PHE A 351 6.91 -34.32 -11.01
C PHE A 351 5.67 -34.84 -10.28
N GLY A 352 4.48 -34.31 -10.59
CA GLY A 352 3.28 -34.51 -9.77
C GLY A 352 2.00 -34.84 -10.54
N ALA A 353 2.07 -35.01 -11.86
CA ALA A 353 0.91 -35.26 -12.73
C ALA A 353 -0.26 -34.27 -12.50
N HIS A 354 0.09 -33.01 -12.21
CA HIS A 354 -0.88 -31.95 -11.89
C HIS A 354 -1.67 -31.43 -13.09
N SER A 355 -1.41 -31.94 -14.30
CA SER A 355 -1.96 -31.50 -15.57
C SER A 355 -1.69 -30.03 -15.92
N PHE A 356 -1.95 -29.68 -17.18
CA PHE A 356 -1.91 -28.30 -17.67
C PHE A 356 -2.89 -28.10 -18.84
N GLU A 357 -3.28 -26.85 -19.09
CA GLU A 357 -4.10 -26.46 -20.23
C GLU A 357 -3.22 -25.99 -21.41
N ARG A 358 -3.78 -26.02 -22.63
CA ARG A 358 -3.08 -25.65 -23.86
C ARG A 358 -3.79 -24.53 -24.61
N PHE A 359 -3.05 -23.82 -25.46
CA PHE A 359 -3.60 -22.78 -26.32
C PHE A 359 -4.35 -23.33 -27.55
N ASP A 360 -3.98 -24.54 -27.98
CA ASP A 360 -4.46 -25.19 -29.20
C ASP A 360 -5.47 -26.31 -28.93
N ALA A 361 -5.81 -26.56 -27.67
CA ALA A 361 -6.73 -27.62 -27.27
C ALA A 361 -7.46 -27.28 -25.96
N THR A 362 -8.68 -27.78 -25.83
CA THR A 362 -9.49 -27.63 -24.62
C THR A 362 -9.26 -28.78 -23.65
N GLY A 363 -9.26 -28.49 -22.34
CA GLY A 363 -9.21 -29.49 -21.29
C GLY A 363 -7.81 -29.67 -20.69
N ALA A 364 -7.73 -30.60 -19.73
CA ALA A 364 -6.51 -30.91 -19.02
C ALA A 364 -5.63 -31.89 -19.82
N HIS A 365 -4.34 -31.61 -19.90
CA HIS A 365 -3.34 -32.40 -20.60
C HIS A 365 -2.24 -32.83 -19.64
N HIS A 366 -1.53 -33.89 -20.02
CA HIS A 366 -0.34 -34.39 -19.35
C HIS A 366 0.74 -34.70 -20.39
N GLY A 367 2.01 -34.43 -20.08
CA GLY A 367 3.14 -34.88 -20.90
C GLY A 367 3.39 -34.08 -22.20
N PRO A 368 4.44 -34.39 -22.98
CA PRO A 368 5.00 -35.73 -23.24
C PRO A 368 6.34 -35.98 -22.53
N TRP A 369 6.33 -36.00 -21.20
CA TRP A 369 7.57 -36.04 -20.41
C TRP A 369 8.36 -37.35 -20.52
N GLY A 370 7.72 -38.43 -21.00
CA GLY A 370 8.35 -39.71 -21.29
C GLY A 370 8.83 -40.47 -20.03
N GLY A 371 8.20 -41.61 -19.72
CA GLY A 371 8.75 -42.63 -18.83
C GLY A 371 9.08 -42.19 -17.41
N HIS A 372 8.05 -41.92 -16.61
CA HIS A 372 8.03 -42.22 -15.18
C HIS A 372 6.82 -43.09 -14.87
#